data_AF-A0A948JMY7-F1
#
_entry.id   AF-A0A948JMY7-F1
#
_cell.length_a   1.000
_cell.length_b   1.000
_cell.length_c   1.000
_cell.angle_alpha   90.00
_cell.angle_beta   90.00
_cell.angle_gamma   90.00
#
_symmetry.space_group_name_H-M   'P 1'
#
loop_
_entity.id
_entity.type
_entity.pdbx_description
1 polymer ?
#
loop_
_entity_poly.entity_id
_entity_poly.type
_entity_poly.pdbx_seq_one_letter_code
_entity_poly.pdbx_strand_id
1 'polypeptide(L)' 'MSTPKRILIGISLAIVSIALLRFLAGEDSWMCKNGEWVKHGVPSGPPPKEDCL' A
#
# COMPACT_ATOMS: atom_id res chain seq x y z
N MET A 1 6.83 25.38 23.59
CA MET A 1 7.52 25.59 22.30
C MET A 1 6.47 25.53 21.21
N SER A 2 6.07 26.67 20.64
CA SER A 2 5.05 26.68 19.59
C SER A 2 5.64 26.12 18.31
N THR A 3 5.20 24.94 17.89
CA THR A 3 5.64 24.33 16.64
C THR A 3 5.24 25.25 15.49
N PRO A 4 6.18 25.71 14.65
CA PRO A 4 5.86 26.63 13.58
C PRO A 4 4.90 25.97 12.59
N LYS A 5 3.84 26.69 12.20
CA LYS A 5 2.76 26.22 11.31
C LYS A 5 3.26 25.54 10.03
N ARG A 6 4.42 25.95 9.52
CA ARG A 6 5.09 25.36 8.35
C ARG A 6 5.51 23.90 8.56
N ILE A 7 5.99 23.56 9.75
CA ILE A 7 6.36 22.19 10.10
C ILE A 7 5.12 21.30 10.13
N LEU A 8 4.02 21.77 10.73
CA LEU A 8 2.75 21.04 10.75
C LEU A 8 2.19 20.81 9.33
N ILE A 9 2.25 21.83 8.48
CA ILE A 9 1.85 21.70 7.06
C ILE A 9 2.72 20.67 6.34
N GLY A 10 4.04 20.73 6.52
CA GLY A 10 4.96 19.76 5.91
C GLY A 10 4.67 18.32 6.34
N ILE A 11 4.43 18.09 7.64
CA ILE A 11 4.08 16.77 8.17
C ILE A 11 2.75 16.29 7.57
N SER A 12 1.73 17.14 7.52
CA SER A 12 0.43 16.76 6.95
C SER A 12 0.53 16.38 5.47
N LEU A 13 1.31 17.12 4.68
CA LEU A 13 1.53 16.81 3.27
C LEU A 13 2.23 15.47 3.09
N ALA A 14 3.27 15.19 3.88
CA ALA A 14 3.97 13.91 3.84
C ALA A 14 3.03 12.73 4.14
N ILE A 15 2.19 12.86 5.17
CA ILE A 15 1.21 11.82 5.55
C ILE A 15 0.21 11.58 4.40
N VAL A 16 -0.36 12.64 3.83
CA VAL A 16 -1.32 12.55 2.73
C VAL A 16 -0.68 11.92 1.49
N SER A 17 0.55 12.29 1.15
CA SER A 17 1.28 11.71 0.01
C SER A 17 1.53 10.21 0.21
N ILE A 18 1.96 9.77 1.40
CA ILE A 18 2.17 8.35 1.71
C ILE A 18 0.84 7.58 1.64
N ALA A 19 -0.24 8.15 2.18
CA ALA A 19 -1.56 7.54 2.14
C ALA A 19 -2.05 7.36 0.69
N LEU A 20 -1.93 8.40 -0.14
CA LEU A 20 -2.31 8.34 -1.55
C LEU A 20 -1.49 7.28 -2.31
N LEU A 21 -0.17 7.23 -2.10
CA LEU A 21 0.68 6.20 -2.72
C LEU A 21 0.26 4.79 -2.30
N ARG A 22 -0.13 4.59 -1.04
CA ARG A 22 -0.63 3.30 -0.55
C ARG A 22 -1.97 2.92 -1.14
N PHE A 23 -2.89 3.86 -1.27
CA PHE A 23 -4.21 3.62 -1.88
C PHE A 23 -4.11 3.37 -3.39
N LEU A 24 -3.18 4.04 -4.08
CA LEU A 24 -2.99 3.87 -5.52
C LEU A 24 -2.12 2.64 -5.88
N ALA A 25 -1.46 2.00 -4.92
CA ALA A 25 -0.58 0.85 -5.16
C ALA A 25 -1.32 -0.44 -5.58
N GLY A 26 -2.65 -0.42 -5.64
CA GLY A 26 -3.48 -1.54 -6.06
C GLY A 26 -3.84 -2.45 -4.89
N GLU A 27 -5.13 -2.46 -4.53
CA GLU A 27 -5.68 -3.38 -3.51
C GLU A 27 -5.86 -4.80 -4.09
N ASP A 28 -6.23 -4.87 -5.38
CA ASP A 28 -6.61 -6.10 -6.08
C ASP A 28 -5.40 -6.86 -6.62
N SER A 29 -4.78 -7.68 -5.77
CA SER A 29 -3.55 -8.41 -6.12
C SER A 29 -3.48 -9.80 -5.46
N TRP A 30 -2.59 -10.65 -5.97
CA TRP A 30 -2.22 -11.89 -5.29
C TRP A 30 -1.03 -11.62 -4.37
N MET A 31 -1.17 -11.95 -3.09
CA MET A 31 -0.11 -11.79 -2.10
C MET A 31 0.47 -13.14 -1.72
N CYS A 32 1.80 -13.23 -1.66
CA CYS A 32 2.45 -14.40 -1.11
C CYS A 32 2.37 -14.38 0.42
N LYS A 33 1.78 -15.41 1.01
CA LYS A 33 1.80 -15.63 2.47
C LYS A 33 2.11 -17.09 2.74
N ASN A 34 3.19 -17.34 3.48
CA ASN A 34 3.64 -18.69 3.87
C ASN A 34 3.82 -19.64 2.69
N GLY A 35 4.33 -19.14 1.55
CA GLY A 35 4.52 -19.93 0.34
C GLY A 35 3.25 -20.16 -0.49
N GLU A 36 2.12 -19.54 -0.10
CA GLU A 36 0.85 -19.67 -0.81
C GLU A 36 0.36 -18.32 -1.34
N TRP A 37 -0.19 -18.33 -2.55
CA TRP A 37 -0.87 -17.17 -3.10
C TRP A 37 -2.22 -16.97 -2.41
N VAL A 38 -2.31 -15.91 -1.62
CA VAL A 38 -3.54 -15.48 -0.96
C VAL A 38 -4.13 -14.30 -1.72
N LYS A 39 -5.41 -14.40 -2.05
CA LYS A 39 -6.16 -13.34 -2.72
C LYS A 39 -6.24 -12.10 -1.81
N HIS A 40 -5.82 -10.94 -2.30
CA HIS A 40 -6.07 -9.64 -1.69
C HIS A 40 -6.97 -8.83 -2.62
N GLY A 41 -8.13 -8.39 -2.12
CA GLY A 41 -9.14 -7.71 -2.95
C GLY A 41 -9.76 -8.65 -3.99
N VAL A 42 -9.97 -8.15 -5.20
CA VAL A 42 -10.55 -8.85 -6.36
C VAL A 42 -9.61 -8.77 -7.57
N PRO A 43 -8.44 -9.44 -7.54
CA PRO A 43 -7.56 -9.52 -8.71
C PRO A 43 -8.34 -10.04 -9.91
N SER A 44 -8.16 -9.38 -11.05
CA SER A 44 -8.88 -9.67 -12.30
C SER A 44 -8.43 -10.94 -13.01
N GLY A 45 -7.32 -11.54 -12.58
CA GLY A 45 -6.74 -12.76 -13.17
C GLY A 45 -6.44 -13.85 -12.13
N PRO A 46 -6.17 -15.08 -12.58
CA PRO A 46 -5.71 -16.17 -11.71
C PRO A 46 -4.38 -15.82 -11.04
N PRO A 47 -4.01 -16.50 -9.94
CA PRO A 47 -2.71 -16.31 -9.31
C PRO A 47 -1.58 -16.66 -10.28
N PRO A 48 -0.36 -16.15 -10.06
CA PRO A 48 0.82 -16.60 -10.77
C PRO A 48 0.94 -18.13 -10.71
N LYS A 49 1.42 -18.74 -11.80
CA LYS A 49 1.60 -20.20 -11.89
C LYS A 49 2.82 -20.70 -11.14
N GLU A 50 3.75 -19.80 -10.82
CA GLU A 50 4.95 -20.10 -10.04
C GLU A 50 4.57 -20.14 -8.56
N ASP A 51 5.17 -21.07 -7.82
CA ASP A 51 5.10 -21.07 -6.36
C ASP A 51 5.69 -19.76 -5.82
N CYS A 52 5.06 -19.19 -4.80
CA CYS A 52 5.56 -17.98 -4.18
C CYS A 52 6.53 -18.36 -3.05
N LEU A 53 7.66 -17.66 -2.96
CA LEU A 53 8.71 -17.91 -1.96
C LEU A 53 8.71 -16.82 -0.89
#